data_AF-A0A9E2PWR1-F1
#
_entry.id   AF-A0A9E2PWR1-F1
#
_cell.length_a   1.000
_cell.length_b   1.000
_cell.length_c   1.000
_cell.angle_alpha   90.00
_cell.angle_beta   90.00
_cell.angle_gamma   90.00
#
_symmetry.space_group_name_H-M   'P 1'
#
loop_
_entity.id
_entity.type
_entity.pdbx_description
1 polymer ?
#
loop_
_entity_poly.entity_id
_entity_poly.type
_entity_poly.pdbx_seq_one_letter_code
_entity_poly.pdbx_strand_id
1 'polypeptide(L)' 'MGQGHQAWNVFVVQRHDAQVLRPAAAIDPAYARELAYAVAHGVNILVLQEKIAPPEITLASRLPFDLT' A
#
# COMPACT_ATOMS: atom_id res chain seq x y z
N MET A 1 21.28 6.93 -7.30
CA MET A 1 20.44 6.61 -8.48
C MET A 1 20.01 5.15 -8.38
N GLY A 2 18.76 4.83 -8.72
CA GLY A 2 18.27 3.45 -8.68
C GLY A 2 18.89 2.57 -9.77
N GLN A 3 18.77 1.24 -9.64
CA GLN A 3 19.34 0.25 -10.58
C GLN A 3 18.61 0.15 -11.93
N GLY A 4 17.67 1.06 -12.22
CA GLY A 4 16.85 1.03 -13.44
C GLY A 4 15.70 0.01 -13.44
N HIS A 5 15.51 -0.75 -12.35
CA HIS A 5 14.41 -1.69 -12.21
C HIS A 5 13.08 -0.99 -11.89
N GLN A 6 11.97 -1.59 -12.34
CA GLN A 6 10.65 -1.22 -11.86
C GLN A 6 10.43 -1.81 -10.45
N ALA A 7 10.11 -0.95 -9.49
CA ALA A 7 9.85 -1.34 -8.11
C ALA A 7 8.36 -1.13 -7.76
N TRP A 8 7.84 -2.03 -6.92
CA TRP A 8 6.48 -1.99 -6.41
C TRP A 8 6.48 -2.26 -4.91
N ASN A 9 5.74 -1.46 -4.17
CA ASN A 9 5.34 -1.76 -2.80
C ASN A 9 3.87 -2.20 -2.80
N VAL A 10 3.62 -3.43 -2.34
CA VAL A 10 2.29 -4.06 -2.40
C VAL A 10 1.76 -4.21 -0.98
N PHE A 11 0.64 -3.54 -0.70
CA PHE A 11 -0.07 -3.66 0.56
C PHE A 11 -1.28 -4.58 0.40
N VAL A 12 -1.32 -5.65 1.19
CA VAL A 12 -2.48 -6.54 1.27
C VAL A 12 -3.28 -6.18 2.50
N VAL A 13 -4.46 -5.60 2.31
CA VAL A 13 -5.33 -5.10 3.36
C VAL A 13 -6.34 -6.18 3.73
N GLN A 14 -6.17 -6.75 4.91
CA GLN A 14 -7.02 -7.80 5.49
C GLN A 14 -8.14 -7.19 6.35
N ARG A 15 -8.74 -6.10 5.88
CA ARG A 15 -9.81 -5.38 6.57
C ARG A 15 -10.91 -5.02 5.58
N HIS A 16 -12.10 -5.59 5.80
CA HIS A 16 -13.21 -5.52 4.84
C HIS A 16 -13.84 -4.13 4.72
N ASP A 17 -13.73 -3.31 5.77
CA ASP A 17 -14.27 -1.95 5.85
C ASP A 17 -13.24 -0.87 5.45
N ALA A 18 -12.03 -1.27 5.03
CA ALA A 18 -11.00 -0.33 4.59
C ALA A 18 -11.41 0.34 3.30
N GLN A 19 -11.26 1.67 3.27
CA GLN A 19 -11.60 2.50 2.10
C GLN A 19 -10.37 3.17 1.49
N VAL A 20 -9.33 3.42 2.28
CA VAL A 20 -8.08 4.04 1.84
C VAL A 20 -6.92 3.54 2.70
N LEU A 21 -5.75 3.38 2.09
CA LEU A 21 -4.49 3.16 2.80
C LEU A 21 -3.76 4.48 3.02
N ARG A 22 -3.39 4.76 4.28
CA ARG A 22 -2.54 5.89 4.65
C ARG A 22 -1.40 5.39 5.54
N PRO A 23 -0.15 5.86 5.34
CA PRO A 23 0.93 5.54 6.27
C PRO A 23 0.61 6.12 7.65
N ALA A 24 0.84 5.33 8.70
CA ALA A 24 0.54 5.73 10.08
C ALA A 24 1.62 6.67 10.64
N ALA A 25 1.70 7.90 10.14
CA ALA A 25 2.75 8.87 10.50
C ALA A 25 2.82 9.19 12.01
N ALA A 26 1.71 9.05 12.73
CA ALA A 26 1.69 9.23 14.19
C ALA A 26 2.42 8.12 14.96
N ILE A 27 2.54 6.94 14.37
CA ILE A 27 3.24 5.78 14.94
C ILE A 27 4.67 5.74 14.40
N ASP A 28 4.82 5.90 13.09
CA ASP A 28 6.12 5.92 12.41
C ASP A 28 6.18 7.03 11.36
N PRO A 29 6.64 8.23 11.75
CA PRO A 29 6.79 9.35 10.81
C PRO A 29 7.93 9.12 9.81
N ALA A 30 8.93 8.30 10.15
CA ALA A 30 10.03 8.00 9.24
C ALA A 30 9.52 7.15 8.08
N TYR A 31 8.79 6.06 8.35
CA TYR A 31 8.20 5.24 7.29
C TYR A 31 7.27 6.05 6.38
N ALA A 32 6.42 6.91 6.93
CA ALA A 32 5.54 7.77 6.14
C ALA A 32 6.32 8.67 5.17
N ARG A 33 7.39 9.31 5.65
CA ARG A 33 8.25 10.16 4.83
C ARG A 33 9.00 9.36 3.76
N GLU A 34 9.61 8.24 4.13
CA GLU A 34 10.39 7.43 3.20
C GLU A 34 9.48 6.76 2.15
N LEU A 35 8.25 6.39 2.49
CA LEU A 35 7.28 5.88 1.52
C LEU A 35 6.91 6.96 0.50
N ALA A 36 6.60 8.18 0.95
CA ALA A 36 6.31 9.30 0.05
C ALA A 36 7.52 9.63 -0.85
N TYR A 37 8.72 9.63 -0.27
CA TYR A 37 9.97 9.82 -1.02
C TYR A 37 10.16 8.72 -2.08
N ALA A 38 9.97 7.45 -1.74
CA ALA A 38 10.10 6.33 -2.66
C ALA A 38 9.13 6.43 -3.84
N VAL A 39 7.87 6.80 -3.58
CA VAL A 39 6.87 7.01 -4.65
C VAL A 39 7.28 8.16 -5.57
N ALA A 40 7.73 9.29 -5.01
CA ALA A 40 8.23 10.41 -5.81
C ALA A 40 9.44 10.03 -6.69
N HIS A 41 10.18 8.97 -6.35
CA HIS A 41 11.32 8.45 -7.09
C HIS A 41 11.01 7.22 -7.95
N GLY A 42 9.72 6.93 -8.21
CA GLY A 42 9.29 5.93 -9.19
C GLY A 42 8.95 4.55 -8.64
N VAL A 43 8.90 4.40 -7.31
CA VAL A 43 8.31 3.19 -6.70
C VAL A 43 6.79 3.25 -6.84
N ASN A 44 6.20 2.20 -7.40
CA ASN A 44 4.75 2.10 -7.55
C ASN A 44 4.11 1.56 -6.27
N ILE A 45 2.88 1.99 -5.95
CA ILE A 45 2.08 1.40 -4.87
C ILE A 45 0.91 0.61 -5.47
N LEU A 46 0.70 -0.59 -4.96
CA LEU A 46 -0.51 -1.37 -5.19
C LEU A 46 -1.14 -1.71 -3.85
N VAL A 47 -2.39 -1.32 -3.65
CA VAL A 47 -3.15 -1.70 -2.45
C VAL A 47 -4.24 -2.67 -2.87
N LEU A 48 -4.21 -3.87 -2.33
CA LEU A 48 -5.16 -4.94 -2.60
C LEU A 48 -5.99 -5.16 -1.35
N GLN A 49 -7.30 -5.14 -1.49
CA GLN A 49 -8.21 -5.60 -0.44
C GLN A 49 -8.45 -7.09 -0.60
N GLU A 50 -8.17 -7.83 0.46
CA GLU A 50 -8.51 -9.24 0.54
C GLU A 50 -9.96 -9.40 0.99
N LYS A 51 -10.71 -10.28 0.33
CA LYS A 51 -12.00 -10.77 0.82
C LYS A 51 -11.80 -12.18 1.32
N ILE A 52 -11.79 -12.29 2.64
CA ILE A 52 -11.78 -13.57 3.36
C ILE A 52 -13.24 -14.00 3.48
N ALA A 53 -13.62 -15.02 2.72
CA ALA A 53 -14.93 -15.66 2.79
C ALA A 53 -14.69 -17.18 2.88
N PRO A 54 -14.52 -17.74 4.09
CA PRO A 54 -14.17 -19.15 4.25
C PRO A 54 -15.10 -20.06 3.44
N PRO A 55 -14.57 -21.03 2.68
CA PRO A 55 -13.19 -21.55 2.69
C PRO A 55 -12.20 -20.80 1.77
N GLU A 56 -12.60 -19.70 1.14
CA GLU A 56 -11.80 -19.03 0.10
C GLU A 56 -11.22 -17.68 0.56
N ILE A 57 -10.03 -17.39 0.05
CA ILE A 57 -9.40 -16.07 0.08
C ILE A 57 -9.38 -15.57 -1.36
N THR A 58 -10.08 -14.46 -1.61
CA THR A 58 -10.11 -13.84 -2.94
C THR A 58 -9.51 -12.45 -2.90
N LEU A 59 -8.69 -12.13 -3.90
CA LEU A 59 -8.24 -10.76 -4.16
C LEU A 59 -9.42 -9.98 -4.72
N ALA A 60 -10.04 -9.15 -3.89
CA ALA A 60 -11.37 -8.65 -4.17
C ALA A 60 -11.37 -7.33 -4.94
N SER A 61 -10.48 -6.41 -4.58
CA SER A 61 -10.50 -5.05 -5.14
C SER A 61 -9.18 -4.32 -4.90
N ARG A 62 -8.95 -3.25 -5.66
CA ARG A 62 -7.90 -2.27 -5.36
C ARG A 62 -8.46 -1.19 -4.46
N LEU A 63 -7.67 -0.75 -3.48
CA LEU A 63 -8.00 0.42 -2.66
C LEU A 63 -7.17 1.63 -3.12
N PRO A 64 -7.71 2.84 -3.00
CA PRO A 64 -6.91 4.04 -3.12
C PRO A 64 -5.90 4.12 -1.95
N PHE A 65 -4.82 4.87 -2.16
CA PHE A 65 -3.88 5.25 -1.13
C PHE A 65 -3.72 6.76 -1.10
N ASP A 66 -3.34 7.28 0.07
CA ASP A 66 -3.09 8.70 0.31
C ASP A 66 -1.80 8.85 1.12
N LEU A 67 -0.88 9.67 0.60
CA LEU A 67 0.44 9.94 1.18
C LEU A 67 0.55 11.38 1.71
N THR A 68 -0.57 12.12 1.78
CA THR A 68 -0.64 13.48 2.32
C THR A 68 -0.77 13.53 3.84
#